data_AF-A0AA94PVX3-F1
#
_entry.id   AF-A0AA94PVX3-F1
#
_cell.length_a   1.000
_cell.length_b   1.000
_cell.length_c   1.000
_cell.angle_alpha   90.00
_cell.angle_beta   90.00
_cell.angle_gamma   90.00
#
_symmetry.space_group_name_H-M   'P 1'
#
loop_
_entity.id
_entity.type
_entity.pdbx_description
1 polymer ?
#
loop_
_entity_poly.entity_id
_entity_poly.type
_entity_poly.pdbx_seq_one_letter_code
_entity_poly.pdbx_strand_id
1 'polypeptide(L)'
;MKNSKIVSNVGRLPAVLWLAALVLSLAVTVSWAAAAIPELQYGEEAQQLLNEGKNGEAAALLKEGVRAYPGSDWLRSLYGRSLFSEGRLDEAEDQFQQALEINKDNPVARMLIKEIRLTKDALKDREMNELVNLGMDKLGDLAVIAIGVWFGMLLSMMSGRLANRFARSNFQRALSGQDWDAVTDILENLVANWKKRELRTNMEMMLAKMPKEEVERIIRAYVDVQRYEDELLFFLRKMHVKRG
;
A
#
# COMPACT_ATOMS: atom_id res chain seq x y z
N MET A 1 98.54 -63.49 -13.96
CA MET A 1 98.54 -62.11 -13.39
C MET A 1 98.38 -61.10 -14.51
N LYS A 2 97.60 -60.03 -14.23
CA LYS A 2 97.23 -58.83 -15.03
C LYS A 2 96.05 -59.01 -16.01
N ASN A 3 94.80 -58.73 -15.60
CA ASN A 3 94.08 -57.49 -15.25
C ASN A 3 93.43 -56.73 -16.43
N SER A 4 92.10 -56.78 -16.42
CA SER A 4 91.09 -55.74 -16.67
C SER A 4 91.22 -54.85 -17.91
N LYS A 5 90.32 -55.07 -18.87
CA LYS A 5 89.62 -53.97 -19.56
C LYS A 5 88.14 -54.32 -19.69
N ILE A 6 87.41 -54.11 -18.59
CA ILE A 6 86.00 -53.76 -18.64
C ILE A 6 85.99 -52.32 -19.14
N VAL A 7 85.81 -52.12 -20.45
CA VAL A 7 85.49 -50.81 -21.01
C VAL A 7 84.04 -50.89 -21.47
N SER A 8 83.20 -50.30 -20.63
CA SER A 8 81.83 -49.87 -20.85
C SER A 8 81.41 -49.73 -22.33
N ASN A 9 80.63 -50.71 -22.83
CA ASN A 9 79.78 -50.50 -23.99
C ASN A 9 78.44 -49.92 -23.52
N VAL A 10 78.47 -48.69 -22.98
CA VAL A 10 77.25 -47.89 -22.84
C VAL A 10 76.96 -47.38 -24.23
N GLY A 11 76.03 -48.04 -24.92
CA GLY A 11 75.65 -47.71 -26.28
C GLY A 11 75.40 -46.22 -26.42
N ARG A 12 76.22 -45.54 -27.22
CA ARG A 12 75.93 -44.18 -27.69
C ARG A 12 74.62 -44.27 -28.46
N LEU A 13 73.54 -43.79 -27.87
CA LEU A 13 72.27 -43.62 -28.58
C LEU A 13 72.56 -42.80 -29.86
N PRO A 14 72.10 -43.24 -31.05
CA PRO A 14 72.33 -42.51 -32.29
C PRO A 14 71.87 -41.05 -32.14
N ALA A 15 72.61 -40.09 -32.73
CA ALA A 15 72.34 -38.66 -32.62
C ALA A 15 70.88 -38.27 -32.94
N VAL A 16 70.20 -39.08 -33.75
CA VAL A 16 68.78 -38.98 -34.08
C VAL A 16 67.87 -39.14 -32.86
N LEU A 17 68.22 -39.99 -31.89
CA LEU A 17 67.44 -40.16 -30.66
C LEU A 17 67.63 -39.00 -29.68
N TRP A 18 68.81 -38.37 -29.66
CA TRP A 18 69.02 -37.13 -28.88
C TRP A 18 68.28 -35.95 -29.49
N LEU A 19 68.26 -35.84 -30.82
CA LEU A 19 67.47 -34.84 -31.53
C LEU A 19 65.97 -35.09 -31.35
N ALA A 20 65.52 -36.34 -31.43
CA ALA A 20 64.12 -36.68 -31.18
C ALA A 20 63.70 -36.39 -29.74
N ALA A 21 64.55 -36.70 -28.75
CA ALA A 21 64.31 -36.37 -27.34
C ALA A 21 64.33 -34.86 -27.08
N LEU A 22 65.18 -34.09 -27.77
CA LEU A 22 65.22 -32.63 -27.67
C LEU A 22 64.01 -31.97 -28.33
N VAL A 23 63.53 -32.50 -29.46
CA VAL A 23 62.29 -32.07 -30.12
C VAL A 23 61.07 -32.44 -29.29
N LEU A 24 61.03 -33.63 -28.67
CA LEU A 24 59.99 -34.03 -27.72
C LEU A 24 60.02 -33.19 -26.44
N SER A 25 61.20 -32.85 -25.93
CA SER A 25 61.38 -31.93 -24.81
C SER A 25 60.88 -30.53 -25.16
N LEU A 26 61.21 -30.00 -26.34
CA LEU A 26 60.73 -28.69 -26.80
C LEU A 26 59.20 -28.73 -27.00
N ALA A 27 58.67 -29.80 -27.59
CA ALA A 27 57.24 -29.98 -27.84
C ALA A 27 56.43 -30.09 -26.55
N VAL A 28 56.98 -30.73 -25.50
CA VAL A 28 56.34 -30.84 -24.18
C VAL A 28 56.38 -29.50 -23.43
N THR A 29 57.43 -28.68 -23.59
CA THR A 29 57.44 -27.32 -22.99
C THR A 29 56.48 -26.33 -23.66
N VAL A 30 56.08 -26.59 -24.91
CA VAL A 30 55.14 -25.73 -25.65
C VAL A 30 53.68 -26.15 -25.43
N SER A 31 53.42 -27.28 -24.77
CA SER A 31 52.09 -27.89 -24.67
C SER A 31 51.53 -27.93 -23.24
N TRP A 32 51.46 -26.77 -22.58
CA TRP A 32 50.42 -26.50 -21.56
C TRP A 32 49.94 -25.04 -21.53
N ALA A 33 50.52 -24.14 -22.33
CA ALA A 33 49.88 -22.87 -22.61
C ALA A 33 48.75 -23.11 -23.61
N ALA A 34 47.64 -23.70 -23.15
CA ALA A 34 46.35 -23.36 -23.74
C ALA A 34 46.34 -21.83 -23.74
N ALA A 35 46.36 -21.22 -24.93
CA ALA A 35 46.59 -19.79 -25.09
C ALA A 35 45.63 -19.04 -24.16
N ALA A 36 46.13 -18.57 -23.02
CA ALA A 36 45.33 -17.82 -22.09
C ALA A 36 44.92 -16.56 -22.86
N ILE A 37 43.62 -16.42 -23.12
CA ILE A 37 43.09 -15.24 -23.80
C ILE A 37 43.62 -14.03 -23.03
N PRO A 38 44.36 -13.11 -23.67
CA PRO A 38 44.91 -11.96 -22.98
C PRO A 38 43.80 -11.14 -22.30
N GLU A 39 44.09 -10.55 -21.14
CA GLU A 39 43.14 -9.68 -20.43
C GLU A 39 42.52 -8.64 -21.36
N LEU A 40 43.34 -8.04 -22.22
CA LEU A 40 42.92 -7.05 -23.22
C LEU A 40 41.83 -7.60 -24.16
N GLN A 41 41.98 -8.85 -24.60
CA GLN A 41 41.04 -9.46 -25.54
C GLN A 41 39.67 -9.70 -24.89
N TYR A 42 39.63 -10.14 -23.63
CA TYR A 42 38.37 -10.24 -22.88
C TYR A 42 37.63 -8.89 -22.81
N GLY A 43 38.36 -7.81 -22.51
CA GLY A 43 37.74 -6.50 -22.36
C GLY A 43 37.33 -5.85 -23.68
N GLU A 44 38.13 -6.00 -24.75
CA GLU A 44 37.80 -5.48 -26.08
C GLU A 44 36.58 -6.17 -26.69
N GLU A 45 36.54 -7.50 -26.66
CA GLU A 45 35.41 -8.27 -27.18
C GLU A 45 34.14 -8.00 -26.35
N ALA A 46 34.27 -7.95 -25.02
CA ALA A 46 33.13 -7.58 -24.19
C ALA A 46 32.64 -6.16 -24.44
N GLN A 47 33.54 -5.20 -24.69
CA GLN A 47 33.17 -3.84 -25.02
C GLN A 47 32.43 -3.76 -26.37
N GLN A 48 32.83 -4.58 -27.34
CA GLN A 48 32.11 -4.72 -28.60
C GLN A 48 30.70 -5.29 -28.37
N LEU A 49 30.58 -6.38 -27.60
CA LEU A 49 29.29 -6.99 -27.28
C LEU A 49 28.36 -6.01 -26.54
N LEU A 50 28.90 -5.20 -25.63
CA LEU A 50 28.16 -4.12 -24.96
C LEU A 50 27.67 -3.05 -25.94
N ASN A 51 28.50 -2.67 -26.92
CA ASN A 51 28.11 -1.69 -27.94
C ASN A 51 27.03 -2.25 -28.88
N GLU A 52 27.03 -3.56 -29.11
CA GLU A 52 25.99 -4.28 -29.86
C GLU A 52 24.72 -4.53 -29.02
N GLY A 53 24.72 -4.17 -27.73
CA GLY A 53 23.61 -4.41 -26.80
C GLY A 53 23.47 -5.87 -26.34
N LYS A 54 24.43 -6.73 -26.68
CA LYS A 54 24.51 -8.14 -26.27
C LYS A 54 25.07 -8.28 -24.86
N ASN A 55 24.38 -7.68 -23.89
CA ASN A 55 24.84 -7.58 -22.52
C ASN A 55 25.04 -8.95 -21.85
N GLY A 56 24.15 -9.93 -22.14
CA GLY A 56 24.25 -11.30 -21.64
C GLY A 56 25.49 -12.06 -22.10
N GLU A 57 25.85 -11.92 -23.38
CA GLU A 57 27.06 -12.53 -23.94
C GLU A 57 28.31 -11.87 -23.36
N ALA A 58 28.31 -10.53 -23.25
CA ALA A 58 29.38 -9.79 -22.60
C ALA A 58 29.58 -10.24 -21.14
N ALA A 59 28.49 -10.40 -20.38
CA ALA A 59 28.51 -10.85 -19.00
C ALA A 59 29.10 -12.27 -18.87
N ALA A 60 28.75 -13.18 -19.77
CA ALA A 60 29.30 -14.54 -19.77
C ALA A 60 30.81 -14.54 -20.05
N LEU A 61 31.25 -13.81 -21.08
CA LEU A 61 32.66 -13.67 -21.44
C LEU A 61 33.47 -13.02 -20.31
N LEU A 62 32.96 -11.94 -19.73
CA LEU A 62 33.63 -11.22 -18.65
C LEU A 62 33.67 -12.03 -17.35
N LYS A 63 32.68 -12.89 -17.09
CA LYS A 63 32.73 -13.83 -15.97
C LYS A 63 33.91 -14.80 -16.07
N GLU A 64 34.27 -15.23 -17.29
CA GLU A 64 35.48 -16.02 -17.52
C GLU A 64 36.73 -15.15 -17.39
N GLY A 65 36.71 -13.94 -17.96
CA GLY A 65 37.79 -12.97 -17.86
C GLY A 65 38.19 -12.64 -16.42
N VAL A 66 37.23 -12.36 -15.54
CA VAL A 66 37.51 -12.07 -14.11
C VAL A 66 37.98 -13.29 -13.32
N ARG A 67 37.71 -14.51 -13.80
CA ARG A 67 38.27 -15.74 -13.22
C ARG A 67 39.73 -15.95 -13.63
N ALA A 68 40.04 -15.66 -14.89
CA ALA A 68 41.40 -15.72 -15.41
C ALA A 68 42.28 -14.60 -14.83
N TYR A 69 41.71 -13.40 -14.65
CA TYR A 69 42.39 -12.20 -14.17
C TYR A 69 41.65 -11.58 -12.97
N PRO A 70 41.71 -12.21 -11.78
CA PRO A 70 40.97 -11.75 -10.60
C PRO A 70 41.40 -10.38 -10.08
N GLY A 71 42.61 -9.91 -10.45
CA GLY A 71 43.15 -8.61 -10.09
C GLY A 71 42.84 -7.47 -11.07
N SER A 72 42.04 -7.71 -12.11
CA SER A 72 41.68 -6.66 -13.08
C SER A 72 40.45 -5.88 -12.62
N ASP A 73 40.63 -4.64 -12.19
CA ASP A 73 39.51 -3.73 -11.90
C ASP A 73 38.76 -3.32 -13.18
N TRP A 74 39.46 -3.29 -14.32
CA TRP A 74 38.87 -2.98 -15.61
C TRP A 74 37.87 -4.06 -16.07
N LEU A 75 38.27 -5.34 -16.06
CA LEU A 75 37.35 -6.43 -16.43
C LEU A 75 36.17 -6.52 -15.47
N ARG A 76 36.38 -6.30 -14.17
CA ARG A 76 35.28 -6.25 -13.18
C ARG A 76 34.34 -5.08 -13.43
N SER A 77 34.86 -3.93 -13.82
CA SER A 77 34.03 -2.76 -14.17
C SER A 77 33.22 -3.00 -15.44
N LEU A 78 33.79 -3.64 -16.46
CA LEU A 78 33.04 -4.06 -17.64
C LEU A 78 31.97 -5.09 -17.28
N TYR A 79 32.25 -6.00 -16.34
CA TYR A 79 31.29 -7.01 -15.91
C TYR A 79 30.13 -6.39 -15.12
N GLY A 80 30.43 -5.47 -14.21
CA GLY A 80 29.41 -4.67 -13.56
C GLY A 80 28.55 -3.91 -14.56
N ARG A 81 29.16 -3.36 -15.63
CA ARG A 81 28.44 -2.61 -16.68
C ARG A 81 27.52 -3.51 -17.50
N SER A 82 27.93 -4.72 -17.86
CA SER A 82 27.04 -5.66 -18.56
C SER A 82 25.84 -6.05 -17.70
N LEU A 83 26.07 -6.33 -16.41
CA LEU A 83 25.01 -6.66 -15.45
C LEU A 83 24.05 -5.48 -15.22
N PHE A 84 24.59 -4.26 -15.14
CA PHE A 84 23.79 -3.05 -15.03
C PHE A 84 22.85 -2.88 -16.22
N SER A 85 23.36 -3.09 -17.44
CA SER A 85 22.57 -3.02 -18.67
C SER A 85 21.53 -4.16 -18.80
N GLU A 86 21.70 -5.27 -18.09
CA GLU A 86 20.69 -6.33 -17.93
C GLU A 86 19.64 -6.02 -16.85
N GLY A 87 19.79 -4.93 -16.10
CA GLY A 87 18.93 -4.61 -14.95
C GLY A 87 19.24 -5.40 -13.69
N ARG A 88 20.35 -6.15 -13.66
CA ARG A 88 20.79 -6.96 -12.51
C ARG A 88 21.59 -6.10 -11.54
N LEU A 89 20.92 -5.12 -10.94
CA LEU A 89 21.54 -4.03 -10.18
C LEU A 89 22.33 -4.48 -8.95
N ASP A 90 21.89 -5.54 -8.26
CA ASP A 90 22.60 -6.08 -7.08
C ASP A 90 23.93 -6.74 -7.47
N GLU A 91 23.91 -7.55 -8.52
CA GLU A 91 25.12 -8.22 -9.03
C GLU A 91 26.09 -7.22 -9.66
N ALA A 92 25.55 -6.21 -10.36
CA ALA A 92 26.34 -5.10 -10.89
C ALA A 92 27.07 -4.34 -9.77
N GLU A 93 26.37 -3.99 -8.69
CA GLU A 93 26.95 -3.28 -7.55
C GLU A 93 28.07 -4.09 -6.89
N ASP A 94 27.89 -5.41 -6.72
CA ASP A 94 28.94 -6.30 -6.19
C ASP A 94 30.20 -6.28 -7.06
N GLN A 95 30.06 -6.36 -8.39
CA GLN A 95 31.21 -6.32 -9.30
C GLN A 95 31.93 -4.97 -9.29
N PHE A 96 31.19 -3.87 -9.24
CA PHE A 96 31.80 -2.55 -9.09
C PHE A 96 32.48 -2.37 -7.73
N GLN A 97 31.91 -2.91 -6.66
CA GLN A 97 32.52 -2.86 -5.33
C GLN A 97 33.84 -3.62 -5.30
N GLN A 98 33.88 -4.82 -5.91
CA GLN A 98 35.11 -5.60 -6.08
C GLN A 98 36.14 -4.86 -6.97
N ALA A 99 35.70 -4.14 -8.00
CA ALA A 99 36.60 -3.27 -8.78
C ALA A 99 37.22 -2.15 -7.93
N LEU A 100 36.44 -1.54 -7.02
CA LEU A 100 36.91 -0.50 -6.10
C LEU A 100 37.80 -1.04 -4.97
N GLU A 101 37.66 -2.30 -4.59
CA GLU A 101 38.57 -2.97 -3.66
C GLU A 101 39.98 -3.11 -4.26
N ILE A 102 40.06 -3.39 -5.57
CA ILE A 102 41.32 -3.48 -6.32
C ILE A 102 41.88 -2.09 -6.60
N ASN A 103 41.07 -1.22 -7.19
CA ASN A 103 41.43 0.15 -7.54
C ASN A 103 40.39 1.12 -6.97
N LYS A 104 40.72 1.69 -5.81
CA LYS A 104 39.83 2.61 -5.09
C LYS A 104 39.40 3.80 -5.94
N ASP A 105 40.22 4.25 -6.89
CA ASP A 105 39.97 5.43 -7.71
C ASP A 105 39.36 5.12 -9.08
N ASN A 106 38.87 3.90 -9.30
CA ASN A 106 38.15 3.56 -10.53
C ASN A 106 36.89 4.44 -10.69
N PRO A 107 36.87 5.38 -11.66
CA PRO A 107 35.81 6.38 -11.76
C PRO A 107 34.49 5.77 -12.27
N VAL A 108 34.58 4.74 -13.12
CA VAL A 108 33.43 4.04 -13.71
C VAL A 108 32.65 3.31 -12.60
N ALA A 109 33.36 2.56 -11.76
CA ALA A 109 32.75 1.84 -10.66
C ALA A 109 32.10 2.78 -9.63
N ARG A 110 32.77 3.89 -9.25
CA ARG A 110 32.18 4.89 -8.33
C ARG A 110 30.92 5.53 -8.90
N MET A 111 30.93 5.90 -10.18
CA MET A 111 29.80 6.53 -10.85
C MET A 111 28.60 5.58 -10.92
N LEU A 112 28.80 4.34 -11.34
CA LEU A 112 27.72 3.38 -11.54
C LEU A 112 27.14 2.84 -10.23
N ILE A 113 27.94 2.67 -9.17
CA ILE A 113 27.39 2.37 -7.83
C ILE A 113 26.46 3.48 -7.35
N LYS A 114 26.86 4.75 -7.55
CA LYS A 114 26.01 5.89 -7.18
C LYS A 114 24.70 5.87 -7.95
N GLU A 115 24.74 5.59 -9.24
CA GLU A 115 23.55 5.47 -10.08
C GLU A 115 22.65 4.30 -9.66
N ILE A 116 23.23 3.13 -9.39
CA ILE A 116 22.51 1.96 -8.88
C ILE A 116 21.78 2.30 -7.57
N ARG A 117 22.45 2.97 -6.63
CA ARG A 117 21.86 3.34 -5.34
C ARG A 117 20.73 4.34 -5.50
N LEU A 118 20.90 5.36 -6.33
CA LEU A 118 19.82 6.32 -6.63
C LEU A 118 18.60 5.63 -7.25
N THR A 119 18.82 4.67 -8.14
CA THR A 119 17.73 3.89 -8.74
C THR A 119 17.04 3.00 -7.70
N LYS A 120 17.79 2.31 -6.83
CA LYS A 120 17.22 1.49 -5.75
C LYS A 120 16.42 2.32 -4.75
N ASP A 121 16.94 3.47 -4.34
CA ASP A 121 16.25 4.38 -3.43
C ASP A 121 14.95 4.90 -4.06
N ALA A 122 14.99 5.30 -5.34
CA ALA A 122 13.80 5.76 -6.07
C ALA A 122 12.74 4.66 -6.23
N LEU A 123 13.14 3.40 -6.45
CA LEU A 123 12.23 2.26 -6.52
C LEU A 123 11.59 1.97 -5.15
N LYS A 124 12.40 1.98 -4.10
CA LYS A 124 11.94 1.78 -2.73
C LYS A 124 10.95 2.85 -2.28
N ASP A 125 11.22 4.11 -2.62
CA ASP A 125 10.32 5.22 -2.34
C ASP A 125 9.00 5.06 -3.09
N ARG A 126 9.02 4.60 -4.35
CA ARG A 126 7.79 4.32 -5.12
C ARG A 126 6.97 3.20 -4.51
N GLU A 127 7.58 2.06 -4.21
CA GLU A 127 6.90 0.93 -3.59
C GLU A 127 6.31 1.30 -2.23
N MET A 128 7.07 2.03 -1.41
CA MET A 128 6.61 2.52 -0.11
C MET A 128 5.40 3.47 -0.28
N ASN A 129 5.47 4.41 -1.23
CA ASN A 129 4.38 5.34 -1.49
C ASN A 129 3.12 4.63 -2.01
N GLU A 130 3.28 3.61 -2.86
CA GLU A 130 2.16 2.80 -3.36
C GLU A 130 1.49 2.01 -2.24
N LEU A 131 2.28 1.39 -1.35
CA LEU A 131 1.76 0.68 -0.17
C LEU A 131 1.01 1.60 0.79
N VAL A 132 1.57 2.79 1.06
CA VAL A 132 0.94 3.79 1.91
C VAL A 132 -0.37 4.29 1.30
N ASN A 133 -0.38 4.60 0.00
CA ASN A 133 -1.57 5.08 -0.68
C ASN A 133 -2.68 4.01 -0.69
N LEU A 134 -2.33 2.75 -0.99
CA LEU A 134 -3.29 1.65 -0.95
C LEU A 134 -3.86 1.41 0.47
N GLY A 135 -3.03 1.58 1.50
CA GLY A 135 -3.46 1.48 2.90
C GLY A 135 -4.39 2.63 3.30
N MET A 136 -4.03 3.85 2.94
CA MET A 136 -4.82 5.05 3.26
C MET A 136 -6.15 5.10 2.51
N ASP A 137 -6.21 4.61 1.27
CA ASP A 137 -7.45 4.52 0.48
C ASP A 137 -8.47 3.59 1.18
N LYS A 138 -8.05 2.37 1.52
CA LYS A 138 -8.91 1.40 2.22
C LYS A 138 -9.34 1.86 3.62
N LEU A 139 -8.46 2.56 4.35
CA LEU A 139 -8.79 3.12 5.66
C LEU A 139 -9.69 4.35 5.56
N GLY A 140 -9.53 5.17 4.52
CA GLY A 140 -10.36 6.33 4.23
C GLY A 140 -11.81 5.93 4.01
N ASP A 141 -12.07 4.92 3.19
CA ASP A 141 -13.41 4.40 2.94
C ASP A 141 -14.10 3.91 4.23
N LEU A 142 -13.37 3.17 5.06
CA LEU A 142 -13.89 2.67 6.34
C LEU A 142 -14.21 3.83 7.30
N ALA A 143 -13.38 4.86 7.34
CA ALA A 143 -13.60 6.04 8.17
C ALA A 143 -14.85 6.82 7.73
N VAL A 144 -15.06 6.99 6.42
CA VAL A 144 -16.25 7.67 5.87
C VAL A 144 -17.53 6.91 6.25
N ILE A 145 -17.54 5.59 6.12
CA ILE A 145 -18.68 4.76 6.54
C ILE A 145 -18.93 4.89 8.05
N ALA A 146 -17.87 4.80 8.87
CA ALA A 146 -17.99 4.91 10.32
C ALA A 146 -18.56 6.26 10.75
N ILE A 147 -18.04 7.36 10.19
CA ILE A 147 -18.53 8.72 10.45
C ILE A 147 -19.99 8.87 9.99
N GLY A 148 -20.33 8.41 8.79
CA GLY A 148 -21.69 8.48 8.26
C GLY A 148 -22.70 7.74 9.14
N VAL A 149 -22.36 6.54 9.62
CA VAL A 149 -23.22 5.75 10.52
C VAL A 149 -23.40 6.45 11.86
N TRP A 150 -22.31 6.92 12.48
CA TRP A 150 -22.37 7.61 13.78
C TRP A 150 -23.14 8.93 13.68
N PHE A 151 -22.92 9.70 12.62
CA PHE A 151 -23.62 10.94 12.38
C PHE A 151 -25.11 10.71 12.11
N GLY A 152 -25.46 9.67 11.34
CA GLY A 152 -26.84 9.26 11.13
C GLY A 152 -27.54 8.85 12.44
N MET A 153 -26.87 8.07 13.29
CA MET A 153 -27.39 7.71 14.62
C MET A 153 -27.58 8.95 15.51
N LEU A 154 -26.63 9.88 15.49
CA LEU A 154 -26.71 11.14 16.26
C LEU A 154 -27.90 12.00 15.80
N LEU A 155 -28.05 12.20 14.49
CA LEU A 155 -29.17 12.94 13.91
C LEU A 155 -30.51 12.26 14.24
N SER A 156 -30.58 10.93 14.14
CA SER A 156 -31.75 10.15 14.52
C SER A 156 -32.13 10.37 16.00
N MET A 157 -31.14 10.36 16.90
CA MET A 157 -31.35 10.59 18.33
C MET A 157 -31.79 12.03 18.64
N MET A 158 -31.30 13.02 17.90
CA MET A 158 -31.65 14.42 18.10
C MET A 158 -33.00 14.79 17.49
N SER A 159 -33.36 14.20 16.34
CA SER A 159 -34.56 14.55 15.58
C SER A 159 -35.85 14.37 16.40
N GLY A 160 -35.98 13.26 17.14
CA GLY A 160 -37.16 12.99 17.97
C GLY A 160 -37.35 14.02 19.10
N ARG A 161 -36.27 14.43 19.76
CA ARG A 161 -36.32 15.45 20.83
C ARG A 161 -36.65 16.83 20.28
N LEU A 162 -36.13 17.15 19.10
CA LEU A 162 -36.37 18.43 18.44
C LEU A 162 -37.82 18.52 17.95
N ALA A 163 -38.30 17.49 17.25
CA ALA A 163 -39.67 17.41 16.76
C ALA A 163 -40.70 17.57 17.88
N ASN A 164 -40.47 16.93 19.03
CA ASN A 164 -41.37 17.05 20.18
C ASN A 164 -41.36 18.46 20.79
N ARG A 165 -40.20 19.13 20.82
CA ARG A 165 -40.10 20.54 21.25
C ARG A 165 -40.87 21.48 20.31
N PHE A 166 -40.73 21.29 19.00
CA PHE A 166 -41.45 22.08 18.00
C PHE A 166 -42.96 21.85 18.06
N ALA A 167 -43.40 20.59 18.14
CA ALA A 167 -44.82 20.26 18.26
C ALA A 167 -45.46 20.95 19.48
N ARG A 168 -44.80 20.91 20.63
CA ARG A 168 -45.26 21.60 21.85
C ARG A 168 -45.29 23.12 21.69
N SER A 169 -44.26 23.71 21.07
CA SER A 169 -44.23 25.15 20.80
C SER A 169 -45.34 25.59 19.85
N ASN A 170 -45.64 24.81 18.82
CA ASN A 170 -46.70 25.11 17.86
C ASN A 170 -48.08 25.03 18.51
N PHE A 171 -48.34 23.97 19.30
CA PHE A 171 -49.58 23.84 20.05
C PHE A 171 -49.80 25.03 21.00
N GLN A 172 -48.77 25.44 21.74
CA GLN A 172 -48.86 26.57 22.65
C GLN A 172 -49.12 27.90 21.92
N ARG A 173 -48.57 28.08 20.72
CA ARG A 173 -48.84 29.25 19.87
C ARG A 173 -50.29 29.27 19.38
N ALA A 174 -50.79 28.16 18.82
CA ALA A 174 -52.19 28.03 18.39
C ALA A 174 -53.15 28.29 19.55
N LEU A 175 -52.90 27.68 20.71
CA LEU A 175 -53.68 27.88 21.93
C LEU A 175 -53.67 29.32 22.44
N SER A 176 -52.55 30.03 22.30
CA SER A 176 -52.46 31.44 22.71
C SER A 176 -53.08 32.40 21.69
N GLY A 177 -53.02 32.04 20.41
CA GLY A 177 -53.68 32.75 19.31
C GLY A 177 -55.17 32.44 19.19
N GLN A 178 -55.72 31.55 20.02
CA GLN A 178 -57.11 31.08 19.99
C GLN A 178 -57.50 30.45 18.64
N ASP A 179 -56.54 29.83 17.98
CA ASP A 179 -56.76 29.07 16.75
C ASP A 179 -57.24 27.66 17.12
N TRP A 180 -58.57 27.55 17.33
CA TRP A 180 -59.18 26.33 17.84
C TRP A 180 -59.16 25.17 16.86
N ASP A 181 -59.23 25.48 15.56
CA ASP A 181 -59.13 24.54 14.45
C ASP A 181 -57.76 23.86 14.45
N ALA A 182 -56.68 24.66 14.49
CA ALA A 182 -55.32 24.12 14.60
C ALA A 182 -55.08 23.36 15.92
N VAL A 183 -55.74 23.76 17.01
CA VAL A 183 -55.65 23.07 18.31
C VAL A 183 -56.31 21.69 18.24
N THR A 184 -57.53 21.59 17.70
CA THR A 184 -58.26 20.32 17.60
C THR A 184 -57.63 19.38 16.59
N ASP A 185 -57.14 19.87 15.45
CA ASP A 185 -56.35 19.09 14.48
C ASP A 185 -55.16 18.37 15.14
N ILE A 186 -54.42 19.08 15.99
CA ILE A 186 -53.30 18.50 16.73
C ILE A 186 -53.80 17.42 17.70
N LEU A 187 -54.91 17.65 18.40
CA LEU A 187 -55.48 16.68 19.34
C LEU A 187 -55.98 15.42 18.62
N GLU A 188 -56.67 15.58 17.49
CA GLU A 188 -57.13 14.47 16.63
C GLU A 188 -55.96 13.62 16.15
N ASN A 189 -54.90 14.26 15.64
CA ASN A 189 -53.70 13.56 15.20
C ASN A 189 -53.04 12.76 16.34
N LEU A 190 -53.00 13.31 17.56
CA LEU A 190 -52.44 12.63 18.72
C LEU A 190 -53.28 11.42 19.15
N VAL A 191 -54.60 11.49 19.02
CA VAL A 191 -55.51 10.36 19.25
C VAL A 191 -55.29 9.28 18.19
N ALA A 192 -55.33 9.65 16.91
CA ALA A 192 -55.14 8.73 15.79
C ALA A 192 -53.80 7.97 15.89
N ASN A 193 -52.73 8.63 16.34
CA ASN A 193 -51.40 8.05 16.50
C ASN A 193 -51.13 7.46 17.89
N TRP A 194 -52.16 7.29 18.74
CA TRP A 194 -52.06 6.71 20.08
C TRP A 194 -51.05 7.40 21.02
N LYS A 195 -50.75 8.68 20.79
CA LYS A 195 -49.77 9.47 21.55
C LYS A 195 -50.36 10.03 22.86
N LYS A 196 -50.73 9.12 23.76
CA LYS A 196 -51.46 9.42 25.02
C LYS A 196 -50.72 10.37 25.96
N ARG A 197 -49.38 10.36 25.97
CA ARG A 197 -48.58 11.22 26.87
C ARG A 197 -48.62 12.68 26.40
N GLU A 198 -48.43 12.89 25.12
CA GLU A 198 -48.48 14.19 24.45
C GLU A 198 -49.92 14.75 24.50
N LEU A 199 -50.92 13.90 24.23
CA LEU A 199 -52.34 14.27 24.36
C LEU A 199 -52.67 14.79 25.76
N ARG A 200 -52.26 14.05 26.80
CA ARG A 200 -52.43 14.49 28.20
C ARG A 200 -51.78 15.84 28.44
N THR A 201 -50.52 16.00 28.04
CA THR A 201 -49.76 17.24 28.26
C THR A 201 -50.47 18.45 27.63
N ASN A 202 -50.97 18.29 26.40
CA ASN A 202 -51.67 19.36 25.68
C ASN A 202 -53.04 19.67 26.31
N MET A 203 -53.81 18.66 26.69
CA MET A 203 -55.08 18.86 27.40
C MET A 203 -54.89 19.50 28.78
N GLU A 204 -53.80 19.18 29.50
CA GLU A 204 -53.46 19.87 30.75
C GLU A 204 -53.13 21.34 30.52
N MET A 205 -52.48 21.70 29.41
CA MET A 205 -52.23 23.10 29.07
C MET A 205 -53.52 23.86 28.78
N MET A 206 -54.50 23.23 28.11
CA MET A 206 -55.81 23.83 27.89
C MET A 206 -56.52 24.04 29.23
N LEU A 207 -56.60 23.00 30.07
CA LEU A 207 -57.25 23.08 31.39
C LEU A 207 -56.57 24.07 32.36
N ALA A 208 -55.30 24.39 32.16
CA ALA A 208 -54.62 25.43 32.92
C ALA A 208 -55.03 26.85 32.51
N LYS A 209 -55.54 27.04 31.28
CA LYS A 209 -55.92 28.34 30.71
C LYS A 209 -57.42 28.58 30.71
N MET A 210 -58.24 27.52 30.69
CA MET A 210 -59.69 27.62 30.60
C MET A 210 -60.36 26.46 31.36
N PRO A 211 -61.61 26.65 31.82
CA PRO A 211 -62.34 25.61 32.56
C PRO A 211 -62.66 24.42 31.65
N LYS A 212 -62.90 23.25 32.27
CA LYS A 212 -63.12 21.98 31.56
C LYS A 212 -64.30 22.07 30.57
N GLU A 213 -65.34 22.78 30.95
CA GLU A 213 -66.56 22.98 30.16
C GLU A 213 -66.27 23.74 28.86
N GLU A 214 -65.32 24.68 28.91
CA GLU A 214 -64.86 25.39 27.71
C GLU A 214 -64.07 24.47 26.79
N VAL A 215 -63.18 23.65 27.35
CA VAL A 215 -62.42 22.64 26.58
C VAL A 215 -63.36 21.63 25.92
N GLU A 216 -64.39 21.16 26.64
CA GLU A 216 -65.42 20.28 26.08
C GLU A 216 -66.19 20.96 24.94
N ARG A 217 -66.54 22.24 25.09
CA ARG A 217 -67.22 22.99 24.04
C ARG A 217 -66.37 23.12 22.78
N ILE A 218 -65.08 23.44 22.92
CA ILE A 218 -64.14 23.56 21.80
C ILE A 218 -64.02 22.21 21.07
N ILE A 219 -63.83 21.11 21.80
CA ILE A 219 -63.75 19.78 21.20
C ILE A 219 -65.02 19.47 20.39
N ARG A 220 -66.21 19.75 20.92
CA ARG A 220 -67.48 19.50 20.22
C ARG A 220 -67.70 20.40 19.00
N ALA A 221 -67.11 21.59 19.01
CA ALA A 221 -67.34 22.59 17.98
C ALA A 221 -66.34 22.51 16.81
N TYR A 222 -65.14 21.99 17.05
CA TYR A 222 -64.02 22.03 16.11
C TYR A 222 -63.39 20.66 15.81
N VAL A 223 -63.96 19.56 16.31
CA VAL A 223 -63.53 18.20 15.92
C VAL A 223 -64.52 17.64 14.91
N ASP A 224 -64.04 17.38 13.70
CA ASP A 224 -64.90 16.96 12.59
C ASP A 224 -65.25 15.46 12.67
N VAL A 225 -64.33 14.65 13.16
CA VAL A 225 -64.48 13.20 13.20
C VAL A 225 -65.08 12.77 14.54
N GLN A 226 -66.35 12.36 14.51
CA GLN A 226 -67.11 11.94 15.70
C GLN A 226 -66.37 10.92 16.59
N ARG A 227 -65.65 9.96 15.99
CA ARG A 227 -64.83 9.01 16.75
C ARG A 227 -63.77 9.71 17.59
N TYR A 228 -63.05 10.68 17.04
CA TYR A 228 -62.01 11.41 17.76
C TYR A 228 -62.61 12.33 18.82
N GLU A 229 -63.77 12.93 18.53
CA GLU A 229 -64.53 13.71 19.52
C GLU A 229 -64.83 12.84 20.76
N ASP A 230 -65.43 11.67 20.55
CA ASP A 230 -65.79 10.74 21.64
C ASP A 230 -64.56 10.30 22.45
N GLU A 231 -63.46 9.96 21.76
CA GLU A 231 -62.20 9.55 22.39
C GLU A 231 -61.56 10.69 23.20
N LEU A 232 -61.56 11.92 22.67
CA LEU A 232 -61.04 13.11 23.35
C LEU A 232 -61.88 13.46 24.58
N LEU A 233 -63.20 13.47 24.47
CA LEU A 233 -64.11 13.74 25.59
C LEU A 233 -64.04 12.65 26.66
N PHE A 234 -63.90 11.38 26.26
CA PHE A 234 -63.63 10.29 27.19
C PHE A 234 -62.31 10.49 27.94
N PHE A 235 -61.24 10.85 27.23
CA PHE A 235 -59.92 11.08 27.82
C PHE A 235 -59.93 12.28 28.78
N LEU A 236 -60.56 13.38 28.40
CA LEU A 236 -60.72 14.58 29.22
C LEU A 236 -61.47 14.29 30.53
N ARG A 237 -62.57 13.51 30.46
CA ARG A 237 -63.29 13.04 31.65
C ARG A 237 -62.39 12.21 32.57
N LYS A 238 -61.62 11.26 32.02
CA LYS A 238 -60.69 10.43 32.80
C LYS A 238 -59.59 11.23 33.49
N MET A 239 -59.12 12.32 32.89
CA MET A 239 -58.12 13.19 33.50
C MET A 239 -58.65 13.95 34.71
N HIS A 240 -59.93 14.34 34.69
CA HIS A 240 -60.54 15.12 35.76
C HIS A 240 -60.83 14.28 37.02
N VAL A 241 -61.28 13.02 36.86
CA VAL A 241 -61.52 12.08 37.97
C VAL A 241 -60.26 11.79 38.80
N LYS A 242 -59.06 12.04 38.26
CA LYS A 242 -57.78 11.86 38.96
C LYS A 242 -57.32 13.10 39.75
N ARG A 243 -58.02 14.22 39.68
CA ARG A 243 -57.63 15.51 40.31
C ARG A 243 -58.62 16.02 41.36
N GLY A 244 -59.80 15.42 41.50
CA GLY A 244 -60.74 15.63 42.61
C GLY A 244 -60.58 14.55 43.67
#